data_AF-A0AAI9XNS6-F1
#
_entry.id   AF-A0AAI9XNS6-F1
#
_cell.length_a   1.000
_cell.length_b   1.000
_cell.length_c   1.000
_cell.angle_alpha   90.00
_cell.angle_beta   90.00
_cell.angle_gamma   90.00
#
_symmetry.space_group_name_H-M   'P 1'
#
loop_
_entity.id
_entity.type
_entity.pdbx_description
1 polymer ?
#
loop_
_entity_poly.entity_id
_entity_poly.type
_entity_poly.pdbx_seq_one_letter_code
_entity_poly.pdbx_strand_id
1 'polypeptide(L)'
;MSAPDQDQSQPSQPIKESSSQIQSQDHAVQHQPETESHPGAGAPSTSTTTPAPGATSATTAQALQQPQEPSQQAQETQPQQPPASPPLPQKHTPATPGPRAGRFIQLYDGALASTLRKVNYDNFASCFPTVAAHAPNTLRNVQKQMVDYLEERCNKDFQSILADRDVIRKLNELENLVSDADRRRQEGGSDVEEPIPHTQNQTPRTNTSYNSPHVLPPDEILTAHLAPRLAPQQSTLNARLQNTQASNESLFASIQSQRAEIDALLAQLESQVADIDGANALLVDVAPELAAEARASEVEMAGRGSAENKAKNLQLT
;
A
#
# COMPACT_ATOMS: atom_id res chain seq x y z
N MET A 1 -54.99 -28.55 -63.40
CA MET A 1 -55.42 -29.88 -62.93
C MET A 1 -54.20 -30.55 -62.33
N SER A 2 -54.15 -30.96 -61.07
CA SER A 2 -55.05 -30.68 -59.93
C SER A 2 -54.26 -30.82 -58.62
N ALA A 3 -54.70 -30.11 -57.57
CA ALA A 3 -54.43 -30.44 -56.17
C ALA A 3 -55.70 -31.13 -55.59
N PRO A 4 -55.73 -31.65 -54.34
CA PRO A 4 -54.73 -31.59 -53.25
C PRO A 4 -54.31 -33.04 -52.82
N ASP A 5 -54.01 -33.46 -51.58
CA ASP A 5 -54.12 -32.86 -50.25
C ASP A 5 -53.24 -33.54 -49.14
N GLN A 6 -53.38 -33.02 -47.91
CA GLN A 6 -53.23 -33.57 -46.53
C GLN A 6 -52.87 -35.07 -46.33
N ASP A 7 -52.14 -35.45 -45.26
CA ASP A 7 -52.47 -35.11 -43.86
C ASP A 7 -51.27 -34.85 -42.89
N GLN A 8 -51.61 -34.59 -41.61
CA GLN A 8 -50.84 -33.90 -40.56
C GLN A 8 -49.80 -34.76 -39.78
N SER A 9 -48.81 -34.09 -39.14
CA SER A 9 -48.78 -33.89 -37.66
C SER A 9 -47.49 -33.28 -37.09
N GLN A 10 -47.66 -32.43 -36.08
CA GLN A 10 -46.65 -31.83 -35.17
C GLN A 10 -47.30 -31.76 -33.76
N PRO A 11 -46.58 -31.40 -32.67
CA PRO A 11 -45.15 -31.50 -32.37
C PRO A 11 -44.90 -32.21 -31.02
N SER A 12 -43.65 -32.29 -30.53
CA SER A 12 -43.36 -32.51 -29.09
C SER A 12 -41.96 -32.07 -28.65
N GLN A 13 -41.95 -31.34 -27.52
CA GLN A 13 -40.84 -31.03 -26.61
C GLN A 13 -41.46 -30.74 -25.22
N PRO A 14 -40.71 -30.61 -24.11
CA PRO A 14 -39.30 -30.93 -23.87
C PRO A 14 -39.11 -31.98 -22.75
N ILE A 15 -37.87 -32.35 -22.43
CA ILE A 15 -37.52 -32.93 -21.12
C ILE A 15 -36.32 -32.18 -20.54
N LYS A 16 -36.45 -31.78 -19.27
CA LYS A 16 -35.33 -31.44 -18.37
C LYS A 16 -35.26 -32.54 -17.32
N GLU A 17 -34.07 -32.95 -16.93
CA GLU A 17 -33.86 -33.68 -15.66
C GLU A 17 -32.79 -32.98 -14.83
N SER A 18 -32.76 -33.28 -13.53
CA SER A 18 -31.93 -32.58 -12.54
C SER A 18 -31.67 -33.48 -11.33
N SER A 19 -30.65 -33.11 -10.54
CA SER A 19 -30.44 -33.49 -9.15
C SER A 19 -30.02 -34.93 -8.82
N SER A 20 -28.76 -35.05 -8.39
CA SER A 20 -28.26 -35.87 -7.27
C SER A 20 -26.83 -35.37 -7.01
N GLN A 21 -26.49 -34.57 -6.01
CA GLN A 21 -26.87 -34.51 -4.59
C GLN A 21 -26.45 -35.76 -3.79
N ILE A 22 -25.25 -35.69 -3.22
CA ILE A 22 -24.83 -36.48 -2.06
C ILE A 22 -24.24 -35.49 -1.05
N GLN A 23 -24.82 -35.43 0.16
CA GLN A 23 -24.36 -34.61 1.28
C GLN A 23 -24.74 -35.30 2.59
N SER A 24 -23.73 -35.68 3.39
CA SER A 24 -23.75 -36.05 4.83
C SER A 24 -22.41 -36.73 5.14
N GLN A 25 -21.84 -36.71 6.35
CA GLN A 25 -22.05 -35.93 7.59
C GLN A 25 -20.67 -35.95 8.29
N ASP A 26 -20.15 -34.83 8.78
CA ASP A 26 -20.35 -34.35 10.16
C ASP A 26 -19.91 -35.35 11.24
N HIS A 27 -18.73 -35.11 11.82
CA HIS A 27 -18.29 -35.68 13.11
C HIS A 27 -17.25 -34.74 13.76
N ALA A 28 -17.72 -33.77 14.54
CA ALA A 28 -16.89 -33.12 15.55
C ALA A 28 -16.76 -34.04 16.78
N VAL A 29 -15.53 -34.30 17.24
CA VAL A 29 -15.27 -35.00 18.51
C VAL A 29 -14.41 -34.11 19.40
N GLN A 30 -14.89 -33.89 20.62
CA GLN A 30 -14.37 -32.92 21.57
C GLN A 30 -13.82 -33.66 22.80
N HIS A 31 -12.49 -33.68 22.99
CA HIS A 31 -11.87 -34.22 24.20
C HIS A 31 -10.63 -33.46 24.67
N GLN A 32 -10.83 -32.72 25.76
CA GLN A 32 -9.97 -32.58 26.94
C GLN A 32 -10.86 -32.97 28.15
N PRO A 33 -10.37 -33.13 29.41
CA PRO A 33 -9.04 -32.84 29.98
C PRO A 33 -8.17 -34.13 30.02
N GLU A 34 -7.25 -34.49 30.92
CA GLU A 34 -6.90 -34.13 32.33
C GLU A 34 -5.38 -34.04 32.59
N THR A 35 -5.00 -33.99 33.88
CA THR A 35 -3.70 -33.64 34.46
C THR A 35 -2.73 -34.82 34.63
N GLU A 36 -1.40 -34.57 34.67
CA GLU A 36 -0.58 -34.85 35.88
C GLU A 36 0.88 -34.32 35.87
N SER A 37 1.37 -34.01 37.08
CA SER A 37 2.76 -34.00 37.62
C SER A 37 3.96 -33.31 36.91
N HIS A 38 4.52 -32.31 37.61
CA HIS A 38 5.94 -31.88 37.68
C HIS A 38 6.88 -32.97 38.26
N PRO A 39 8.26 -32.86 38.33
CA PRO A 39 9.13 -31.66 38.46
C PRO A 39 10.43 -31.65 37.58
N GLY A 40 11.36 -30.68 37.65
CA GLY A 40 11.44 -29.39 38.38
C GLY A 40 12.85 -28.74 38.29
N ALA A 41 13.10 -27.72 39.15
CA ALA A 41 14.28 -26.82 39.21
C ALA A 41 14.43 -25.80 38.04
N GLY A 42 14.77 -24.52 38.26
CA GLY A 42 15.01 -23.79 39.52
C GLY A 42 14.89 -22.25 39.35
N ALA A 43 14.67 -21.54 40.47
CA ALA A 43 14.45 -20.07 40.58
C ALA A 43 15.80 -19.30 40.75
N PRO A 44 15.87 -17.96 41.00
CA PRO A 44 14.85 -16.90 41.15
C PRO A 44 15.00 -15.72 40.13
N SER A 45 14.10 -14.74 39.92
CA SER A 45 13.07 -14.05 40.73
C SER A 45 13.57 -12.88 41.61
N THR A 46 13.28 -11.64 41.20
CA THR A 46 13.14 -10.45 42.06
C THR A 46 11.92 -9.63 41.61
N SER A 47 11.23 -8.95 42.54
CA SER A 47 9.92 -8.33 42.28
C SER A 47 9.60 -7.21 43.28
N THR A 48 9.10 -6.07 42.80
CA THR A 48 8.51 -4.96 43.58
C THR A 48 7.68 -4.03 42.66
N THR A 49 6.73 -3.19 43.10
CA THR A 49 5.57 -3.37 44.01
C THR A 49 4.50 -2.33 43.59
N THR A 50 3.21 -2.59 43.84
CA THR A 50 2.07 -1.63 43.77
C THR A 50 2.10 -0.60 44.95
N PRO A 51 1.14 0.34 45.19
CA PRO A 51 -0.26 0.46 44.74
C PRO A 51 -0.75 1.87 44.30
N ALA A 52 -2.07 1.98 44.04
CA ALA A 52 -2.84 3.24 43.99
C ALA A 52 -3.84 3.31 45.17
N PRO A 53 -4.39 4.50 45.52
CA PRO A 53 -5.83 4.58 45.82
C PRO A 53 -6.53 5.95 45.57
N GLY A 54 -7.88 5.95 45.54
CA GLY A 54 -8.76 7.14 45.68
C GLY A 54 -9.18 7.84 44.37
N ALA A 55 -10.45 8.11 43.98
CA ALA A 55 -11.83 8.01 44.52
C ALA A 55 -12.51 9.33 44.99
N THR A 56 -13.83 9.45 44.72
CA THR A 56 -14.82 10.53 45.06
C THR A 56 -14.75 11.85 44.25
N SER A 57 -15.81 12.69 44.10
CA SER A 57 -17.29 12.51 44.03
C SER A 57 -18.01 13.85 43.66
N ALA A 58 -19.25 13.77 43.14
CA ALA A 58 -20.29 14.84 43.08
C ALA A 58 -20.08 16.08 42.15
N THR A 59 -21.04 16.99 41.90
CA THR A 59 -22.46 16.95 41.40
C THR A 59 -23.04 18.39 41.34
N THR A 60 -24.11 18.65 40.55
CA THR A 60 -24.92 19.92 40.36
C THR A 60 -24.44 20.75 39.16
N ALA A 61 -25.17 20.94 38.04
CA ALA A 61 -26.50 21.55 37.75
C ALA A 61 -26.49 23.10 37.86
N GLN A 62 -27.14 23.91 37.01
CA GLN A 62 -28.32 23.71 36.14
C GLN A 62 -28.24 24.44 34.77
N ALA A 63 -29.07 23.99 33.81
CA ALA A 63 -29.91 24.70 32.81
C ALA A 63 -29.48 26.06 32.19
N LEU A 64 -29.90 26.41 30.95
CA LEU A 64 -30.88 25.79 30.03
C LEU A 64 -30.12 25.12 28.81
N GLN A 65 -30.66 24.75 27.63
CA GLN A 65 -31.99 24.89 27.01
C GLN A 65 -32.26 23.77 25.95
N GLN A 66 -33.39 23.85 25.25
CA GLN A 66 -33.93 22.92 24.24
C GLN A 66 -34.88 23.69 23.28
N PRO A 67 -35.46 23.10 22.20
CA PRO A 67 -35.45 21.71 21.70
C PRO A 67 -34.90 21.62 20.22
N GLN A 68 -34.98 20.55 19.41
CA GLN A 68 -35.83 19.35 19.32
C GLN A 68 -35.09 18.08 18.81
N GLU A 69 -35.62 16.91 19.16
CA GLU A 69 -35.36 15.57 18.58
C GLU A 69 -36.34 15.26 17.40
N PRO A 70 -36.47 14.01 16.85
CA PRO A 70 -35.61 12.81 16.92
C PRO A 70 -35.28 12.16 15.56
N SER A 71 -34.32 11.22 15.55
CA SER A 71 -34.58 9.80 15.18
C SER A 71 -33.37 8.92 15.42
N GLN A 72 -33.61 7.65 15.79
CA GLN A 72 -32.60 6.72 16.29
C GLN A 72 -32.27 5.65 15.24
N GLN A 73 -31.00 5.28 15.12
CA GLN A 73 -30.63 3.86 15.06
C GLN A 73 -29.17 3.65 15.47
N ALA A 74 -28.96 2.78 16.45
CA ALA A 74 -27.65 2.26 16.80
C ALA A 74 -27.42 0.93 16.06
N GLN A 75 -26.19 0.65 15.67
CA GLN A 75 -25.79 -0.68 15.21
C GLN A 75 -24.34 -0.98 15.63
N GLU A 76 -24.05 -2.27 15.86
CA GLU A 76 -22.96 -2.68 16.75
C GLU A 76 -21.57 -2.72 16.11
N THR A 77 -20.56 -2.52 16.96
CA THR A 77 -19.14 -2.54 16.59
C THR A 77 -18.64 -3.97 16.32
N GLN A 78 -18.53 -4.36 15.05
CA GLN A 78 -17.74 -5.56 14.68
C GLN A 78 -16.26 -5.20 14.46
N PRO A 79 -15.30 -6.00 14.99
CA PRO A 79 -13.88 -5.81 14.71
C PRO A 79 -13.58 -6.28 13.28
N GLN A 80 -13.47 -5.34 12.34
CA GLN A 80 -13.07 -5.64 10.97
C GLN A 80 -11.63 -6.19 10.93
N GLN A 81 -11.46 -7.36 10.31
CA GLN A 81 -10.14 -7.88 9.95
C GLN A 81 -9.45 -6.92 8.95
N PRO A 82 -8.13 -6.70 9.05
CA PRO A 82 -7.42 -5.91 8.05
C PRO A 82 -7.52 -6.58 6.67
N PRO A 83 -7.85 -5.84 5.60
CA PRO A 83 -7.99 -6.42 4.27
C PRO A 83 -6.66 -7.00 3.80
N ALA A 84 -6.70 -8.24 3.32
CA ALA A 84 -5.52 -8.91 2.76
C ALA A 84 -4.98 -8.10 1.57
N SER A 85 -3.67 -7.84 1.58
CA SER A 85 -3.00 -7.07 0.53
C SER A 85 -3.23 -7.71 -0.84
N PRO A 86 -3.60 -6.93 -1.88
CA PRO A 86 -3.68 -7.45 -3.24
C PRO A 86 -2.36 -8.12 -3.67
N PRO A 87 -2.41 -9.20 -4.46
CA PRO A 87 -1.18 -9.79 -5.00
C PRO A 87 -0.44 -8.75 -5.84
N LEU A 88 0.88 -8.68 -5.67
CA LEU A 88 1.72 -7.73 -6.41
C LEU A 88 1.46 -7.91 -7.92
N PRO A 89 1.25 -6.81 -8.69
CA PRO A 89 1.11 -6.92 -10.13
C PRO A 89 2.38 -7.56 -10.69
N GLN A 90 2.21 -8.65 -11.44
CA GLN A 90 3.32 -9.27 -12.15
C GLN A 90 3.94 -8.22 -13.07
N LYS A 91 5.27 -8.14 -13.14
CA LYS A 91 5.98 -7.14 -13.94
C LYS A 91 5.66 -7.39 -15.42
N HIS A 92 4.65 -6.70 -15.94
CA HIS A 92 4.07 -6.91 -17.28
C HIS A 92 5.06 -6.55 -18.39
N THR A 93 6.05 -7.42 -18.62
CA THR A 93 6.84 -7.41 -19.86
C THR A 93 5.89 -7.60 -21.05
N PRO A 94 5.96 -6.76 -22.09
CA PRO A 94 5.00 -6.80 -23.19
C PRO A 94 5.07 -8.15 -23.93
N ALA A 95 3.90 -8.62 -24.39
CA ALA A 95 3.78 -9.81 -25.24
C ALA A 95 4.32 -9.61 -26.66
N THR A 96 4.71 -8.38 -27.02
CA THR A 96 5.41 -8.04 -28.27
C THR A 96 6.72 -8.83 -28.37
N PRO A 97 6.99 -9.56 -29.47
CA PRO A 97 8.25 -10.30 -29.62
C PRO A 97 9.49 -9.40 -29.57
N GLY A 98 10.34 -9.59 -28.56
CA GLY A 98 11.67 -8.99 -28.49
C GLY A 98 12.64 -9.60 -29.51
N PRO A 99 13.87 -9.07 -29.64
CA PRO A 99 14.81 -9.45 -30.70
C PRO A 99 15.15 -10.95 -30.70
N ARG A 100 15.32 -11.58 -29.53
CA ARG A 100 15.51 -13.04 -29.43
C ARG A 100 14.25 -13.84 -29.80
N ALA A 101 13.06 -13.39 -29.41
CA ALA A 101 11.80 -14.04 -29.75
C ALA A 101 11.51 -13.97 -31.26
N GLY A 102 11.74 -12.81 -31.89
CA GLY A 102 11.64 -12.65 -33.35
C GLY A 102 12.61 -13.56 -34.11
N ARG A 103 13.87 -13.67 -33.67
CA ARG A 103 14.86 -14.61 -34.24
C ARG A 103 14.44 -16.08 -34.06
N PHE A 104 13.83 -16.44 -32.94
CA PHE A 104 13.33 -17.81 -32.70
C PHE A 104 12.21 -18.20 -33.67
N ILE A 105 11.26 -17.28 -33.91
CA ILE A 105 10.18 -17.47 -34.90
C ILE A 105 10.77 -17.57 -36.31
N GLN A 106 11.63 -16.63 -36.72
CA GLN A 106 12.29 -16.66 -38.04
C GLN A 106 13.10 -17.95 -38.29
N LEU A 107 13.76 -18.49 -37.26
CA LEU A 107 14.49 -19.76 -37.34
C LEU A 107 13.54 -20.95 -37.54
N TYR A 108 12.38 -20.94 -36.86
CA TYR A 108 11.34 -21.95 -37.03
C TYR A 108 10.75 -21.90 -38.45
N ASP A 109 10.31 -20.73 -38.90
CA ASP A 109 9.72 -20.52 -40.23
C ASP A 109 10.70 -20.96 -41.34
N GLY A 110 11.97 -20.59 -41.21
CA GLY A 110 13.04 -20.99 -42.13
C GLY A 110 13.33 -22.49 -42.11
N ALA A 111 13.28 -23.15 -40.95
CA ALA A 111 13.46 -24.60 -40.84
C ALA A 111 12.27 -25.38 -41.41
N LEU A 112 11.05 -24.91 -41.19
CA LEU A 112 9.81 -25.45 -41.75
C LEU A 112 9.82 -25.33 -43.28
N ALA A 113 10.05 -24.12 -43.81
CA ALA A 113 10.12 -23.89 -45.26
C ALA A 113 11.25 -24.69 -45.93
N SER A 114 12.42 -24.83 -45.27
CA SER A 114 13.52 -25.68 -45.74
C SER A 114 13.14 -27.18 -45.77
N THR A 115 12.31 -27.62 -44.83
CA THR A 115 11.82 -29.01 -44.78
C THR A 115 10.79 -29.26 -45.87
N LEU A 116 9.78 -28.39 -46.03
CA LEU A 116 8.77 -28.51 -47.08
C LEU A 116 9.39 -28.42 -48.48
N ARG A 117 10.42 -27.58 -48.68
CA ARG A 117 11.15 -27.46 -49.95
C ARG A 117 11.88 -28.75 -50.37
N LYS A 118 12.19 -29.66 -49.45
CA LYS A 118 12.72 -31.00 -49.78
C LYS A 118 11.62 -31.94 -50.29
N VAL A 119 10.37 -31.72 -49.90
CA VAL A 119 9.17 -32.43 -50.38
C VAL A 119 8.67 -31.81 -51.69
N ASN A 120 9.58 -31.58 -52.63
CA ASN A 120 9.25 -31.09 -53.97
C ASN A 120 8.60 -32.20 -54.82
N TYR A 121 7.95 -31.79 -55.91
CA TYR A 121 7.23 -32.72 -56.80
C TYR A 121 8.15 -33.79 -57.41
N ASP A 122 9.38 -33.44 -57.78
CA ASP A 122 10.27 -34.35 -58.51
C ASP A 122 10.84 -35.46 -57.62
N ASN A 123 11.24 -35.11 -56.38
CA ASN A 123 11.61 -36.07 -55.34
C ASN A 123 10.43 -37.01 -55.04
N PHE A 124 9.22 -36.46 -54.88
CA PHE A 124 8.02 -37.25 -54.59
C PHE A 124 7.64 -38.17 -55.77
N ALA A 125 7.73 -37.68 -57.01
CA ALA A 125 7.48 -38.47 -58.23
C ALA A 125 8.51 -39.58 -58.45
N SER A 126 9.76 -39.40 -58.03
CA SER A 126 10.80 -40.43 -58.10
C SER A 126 10.46 -41.68 -57.27
N CYS A 127 9.73 -41.51 -56.16
CA CYS A 127 9.24 -42.60 -55.32
C CYS A 127 8.01 -43.32 -55.90
N PHE A 128 7.28 -42.70 -56.84
CA PHE A 128 6.02 -43.21 -57.39
C PHE A 128 6.00 -43.19 -58.94
N PRO A 129 6.99 -43.80 -59.63
CA PRO A 129 7.18 -43.64 -61.08
C PRO A 129 5.96 -44.06 -61.91
N THR A 130 5.27 -45.14 -61.54
CA THR A 130 4.05 -45.62 -62.21
C THR A 130 2.90 -44.60 -62.11
N VAL A 131 2.73 -43.96 -60.95
CA VAL A 131 1.67 -42.96 -60.73
C VAL A 131 2.04 -41.62 -61.39
N ALA A 132 3.33 -41.26 -61.39
CA ALA A 132 3.83 -40.09 -62.10
C ALA A 132 3.64 -40.21 -63.63
N ALA A 133 3.73 -41.43 -64.19
CA ALA A 133 3.47 -41.68 -65.61
C ALA A 133 1.96 -41.66 -65.96
N HIS A 134 1.11 -42.30 -65.16
CA HIS A 134 -0.32 -42.45 -65.48
C HIS A 134 -1.23 -41.33 -64.95
N ALA A 135 -0.87 -40.66 -63.86
CA ALA A 135 -1.72 -39.67 -63.18
C ALA A 135 -0.92 -38.53 -62.51
N PRO A 136 -0.05 -37.80 -63.24
CA PRO A 136 0.82 -36.76 -62.66
C PRO A 136 0.04 -35.63 -61.98
N ASN A 137 -1.14 -35.26 -62.51
CA ASN A 137 -1.99 -34.23 -61.91
C ASN A 137 -2.54 -34.66 -60.54
N THR A 138 -2.97 -35.92 -60.40
CA THR A 138 -3.42 -36.49 -59.12
C THR A 138 -2.28 -36.54 -58.12
N LEU A 139 -1.09 -36.98 -58.56
CA LEU A 139 0.10 -37.05 -57.71
C LEU A 139 0.52 -35.66 -57.20
N ARG A 140 0.45 -34.64 -58.06
CA ARG A 140 0.72 -33.23 -57.70
C ARG A 140 -0.31 -32.69 -56.71
N ASN A 141 -1.59 -33.03 -56.87
CA ASN A 141 -2.63 -32.62 -55.93
C ASN A 141 -2.43 -33.25 -54.54
N VAL A 142 -2.06 -34.54 -54.47
CA VAL A 142 -1.74 -35.22 -53.20
C VAL A 142 -0.47 -34.64 -52.56
N GLN A 143 0.60 -34.42 -53.34
CA GLN A 143 1.83 -33.80 -52.85
C GLN A 143 1.57 -32.39 -52.30
N LYS A 144 0.76 -31.58 -52.98
CA LYS A 144 0.33 -30.27 -52.47
C LYS A 144 -0.48 -30.40 -51.18
N GLN A 145 -1.55 -31.20 -51.16
CA GLN A 145 -2.40 -31.37 -49.97
C GLN A 145 -1.60 -31.83 -48.74
N MET A 146 -0.61 -32.71 -48.93
CA MET A 146 0.28 -33.16 -47.87
C MET A 146 1.21 -32.05 -47.36
N VAL A 147 1.73 -31.19 -48.24
CA VAL A 147 2.55 -30.02 -47.87
C VAL A 147 1.69 -28.96 -47.16
N ASP A 148 0.56 -28.56 -47.75
CA ASP A 148 -0.37 -27.58 -47.18
C ASP A 148 -0.83 -27.99 -45.76
N TYR A 149 -1.22 -29.26 -45.58
CA TYR A 149 -1.65 -29.79 -44.27
C TYR A 149 -0.50 -29.86 -43.26
N LEU A 150 0.70 -30.26 -43.69
CA LEU A 150 1.88 -30.30 -42.82
C LEU A 150 2.31 -28.90 -42.37
N GLU A 151 2.20 -27.90 -43.25
CA GLU A 151 2.44 -26.50 -42.93
C GLU A 151 1.44 -25.97 -41.90
N GLU A 152 0.12 -26.11 -42.16
CA GLU A 152 -0.92 -25.66 -41.24
C GLU A 152 -0.79 -26.35 -39.87
N ARG A 153 -0.60 -27.67 -39.85
CA ARG A 153 -0.50 -28.45 -38.62
C ARG A 153 0.72 -28.05 -37.79
N CYS A 154 1.90 -27.95 -38.41
CA CYS A 154 3.12 -27.53 -37.73
C CYS A 154 2.99 -26.12 -37.16
N ASN A 155 2.52 -25.16 -37.96
CA ASN A 155 2.33 -23.77 -37.52
C ASN A 155 1.35 -23.67 -36.33
N LYS A 156 0.26 -24.43 -36.36
CA LYS A 156 -0.73 -24.49 -35.28
C LYS A 156 -0.17 -25.09 -33.99
N ASP A 157 0.52 -26.22 -34.07
CA ASP A 157 1.11 -26.87 -32.90
C ASP A 157 2.25 -26.01 -32.31
N PHE A 158 3.03 -25.32 -33.14
CA PHE A 158 4.06 -24.37 -32.68
C PHE A 158 3.45 -23.15 -31.99
N GLN A 159 2.36 -22.58 -32.50
CA GLN A 159 1.64 -21.49 -31.83
C GLN A 159 1.05 -21.93 -30.47
N SER A 160 0.54 -23.16 -30.36
CA SER A 160 0.15 -23.74 -29.07
C SER A 160 1.36 -23.78 -28.12
N ILE A 161 2.48 -24.38 -28.53
CA ILE A 161 3.69 -24.51 -27.70
C ILE A 161 4.24 -23.14 -27.26
N LEU A 162 4.19 -22.12 -28.13
CA LEU A 162 4.59 -20.74 -27.79
C LEU A 162 3.74 -20.15 -26.66
N ALA A 163 2.42 -20.40 -26.68
CA ALA A 163 1.47 -19.94 -25.66
C ALA A 163 1.55 -20.80 -24.38
N ASP A 164 1.42 -22.12 -24.51
CA ASP A 164 1.42 -23.11 -23.41
C ASP A 164 2.70 -23.04 -22.56
N ARG A 165 3.83 -22.71 -23.19
CA ARG A 165 5.12 -22.55 -22.50
C ARG A 165 5.49 -21.09 -22.24
N ASP A 166 4.66 -20.14 -22.65
CA ASP A 166 4.84 -18.70 -22.46
C ASP A 166 6.25 -18.23 -22.87
N VAL A 167 6.65 -18.65 -24.07
CA VAL A 167 8.04 -18.56 -24.56
C VAL A 167 8.42 -17.11 -24.83
N ILE A 168 7.51 -16.33 -25.41
CA ILE A 168 7.78 -14.93 -25.79
C ILE A 168 8.07 -14.10 -24.54
N ARG A 169 7.28 -14.25 -23.46
CA ARG A 169 7.56 -13.57 -22.20
C ARG A 169 8.92 -13.95 -21.63
N LYS A 170 9.23 -15.25 -21.56
CA LYS A 170 10.50 -15.74 -20.98
C LYS A 170 11.73 -15.31 -21.78
N LEU A 171 11.63 -15.24 -23.11
CA LEU A 171 12.69 -14.69 -23.95
C LEU A 171 12.83 -13.17 -23.78
N ASN A 172 11.73 -12.43 -23.61
CA ASN A 172 11.76 -11.00 -23.30
C ASN A 172 12.34 -10.74 -21.89
N GLU A 173 12.00 -11.54 -20.90
CA GLU A 173 12.59 -11.52 -19.54
C GLU A 173 14.10 -11.81 -19.59
N LEU A 174 14.53 -12.78 -20.40
CA LEU A 174 15.96 -13.07 -20.62
C LEU A 174 16.69 -11.89 -21.27
N GLU A 175 16.15 -11.26 -22.32
CA GLU A 175 16.78 -10.09 -22.94
C GLU A 175 16.88 -8.90 -21.97
N ASN A 176 15.88 -8.71 -21.10
CA ASN A 176 15.94 -7.72 -20.02
C ASN A 176 17.06 -8.04 -19.02
N LEU A 177 17.19 -9.30 -18.60
CA LEU A 177 18.24 -9.75 -17.68
C LEU A 177 19.65 -9.63 -18.28
N VAL A 178 19.81 -9.96 -19.56
CA VAL A 178 21.08 -9.73 -20.30
C VAL A 178 21.39 -8.24 -20.36
N SER A 179 20.43 -7.39 -20.73
CA SER A 179 20.61 -5.94 -20.76
C SER A 179 20.98 -5.36 -19.39
N ASP A 180 20.37 -5.84 -18.30
CA ASP A 180 20.73 -5.45 -16.93
C ASP A 180 22.12 -5.94 -16.52
N ALA A 181 22.57 -7.11 -17.01
CA ALA A 181 23.91 -7.64 -16.74
C ALA A 181 24.98 -6.88 -17.53
N ASP A 182 24.75 -6.60 -18.81
CA ASP A 182 25.64 -5.80 -19.66
C ASP A 182 25.75 -4.36 -19.14
N ARG A 183 24.64 -3.78 -18.66
CA ARG A 183 24.63 -2.47 -17.99
C ARG A 183 25.48 -2.49 -16.72
N ARG A 184 25.31 -3.48 -15.83
CA ARG A 184 26.17 -3.65 -14.64
C ARG A 184 27.65 -3.85 -14.99
N ARG A 185 27.96 -4.53 -16.09
CA ARG A 185 29.35 -4.72 -16.58
C ARG A 185 29.96 -3.41 -17.10
N GLN A 186 29.15 -2.53 -17.70
CA GLN A 186 29.57 -1.19 -18.13
C GLN A 186 29.74 -0.24 -16.92
N GLU A 187 28.78 -0.23 -15.99
CA GLU A 187 28.83 0.53 -14.74
C GLU A 187 29.98 0.06 -13.82
N GLY A 188 30.30 -1.23 -13.84
CA GLY A 188 31.39 -1.87 -13.08
C GLY A 188 32.80 -1.75 -13.68
N GLY A 189 32.97 -1.01 -14.78
CA GLY A 189 34.25 -0.37 -15.14
C GLY A 189 35.53 -1.22 -15.20
N SER A 190 35.57 -2.27 -16.03
CA SER A 190 36.81 -2.93 -16.53
C SER A 190 37.81 -3.56 -15.54
N ASP A 191 37.61 -3.46 -14.23
CA ASP A 191 38.45 -4.10 -13.19
C ASP A 191 37.98 -5.54 -12.85
N VAL A 192 36.93 -6.00 -13.53
CA VAL A 192 36.49 -7.41 -13.53
C VAL A 192 37.27 -8.17 -14.59
N GLU A 193 38.21 -9.00 -14.14
CA GLU A 193 39.10 -9.83 -14.97
C GLU A 193 38.32 -10.68 -16.00
N GLU A 194 38.93 -10.90 -17.16
CA GLU A 194 38.28 -11.57 -18.30
C GLU A 194 37.94 -13.03 -17.98
N PRO A 195 36.80 -13.61 -18.43
CA PRO A 195 36.37 -14.94 -18.01
C PRO A 195 37.27 -16.09 -18.49
N ILE A 196 38.30 -16.40 -17.70
CA ILE A 196 39.19 -17.56 -17.92
C ILE A 196 38.34 -18.85 -17.85
N PRO A 197 38.42 -19.75 -18.84
CA PRO A 197 37.64 -20.98 -18.84
C PRO A 197 38.14 -21.97 -17.78
N HIS A 198 37.47 -21.98 -16.63
CA HIS A 198 37.27 -23.12 -15.72
C HIS A 198 38.39 -24.18 -15.70
N THR A 199 39.56 -23.79 -15.19
CA THR A 199 40.62 -24.72 -14.78
C THR A 199 40.51 -25.03 -13.29
N GLN A 200 40.22 -26.30 -12.99
CA GLN A 200 40.15 -26.83 -11.63
C GLN A 200 41.56 -26.87 -11.01
N ASN A 201 41.90 -25.94 -10.11
CA ASN A 201 42.67 -26.21 -8.87
C ASN A 201 42.90 -24.96 -7.97
N GLN A 202 42.42 -25.06 -6.73
CA GLN A 202 42.86 -24.44 -5.48
C GLN A 202 43.79 -23.20 -5.50
N THR A 203 43.31 -22.08 -4.94
CA THR A 203 43.99 -21.37 -3.82
C THR A 203 43.01 -20.40 -3.12
N PRO A 204 43.21 -20.04 -1.83
CA PRO A 204 42.23 -19.26 -1.08
C PRO A 204 42.62 -17.78 -0.92
N ARG A 205 41.89 -16.88 -1.61
CA ARG A 205 41.40 -15.60 -1.06
C ARG A 205 40.47 -14.87 -2.03
N THR A 206 39.61 -14.05 -1.41
CA THR A 206 38.88 -12.88 -1.94
C THR A 206 39.53 -12.25 -3.20
N ASN A 207 38.80 -11.91 -4.27
CA ASN A 207 37.48 -11.26 -4.30
C ASN A 207 36.52 -11.88 -5.36
N THR A 208 35.21 -11.75 -5.14
CA THR A 208 34.14 -11.86 -6.17
C THR A 208 34.33 -12.93 -7.25
N SER A 209 34.54 -14.19 -6.84
CA SER A 209 34.33 -15.32 -7.75
C SER A 209 32.86 -15.34 -8.18
N TYR A 210 32.60 -15.62 -9.46
CA TYR A 210 31.25 -15.80 -10.00
C TYR A 210 30.65 -17.13 -9.50
N ASN A 211 30.24 -17.14 -8.23
CA ASN A 211 29.60 -18.28 -7.58
C ASN A 211 28.38 -18.71 -8.40
N SER A 212 28.45 -19.89 -9.00
CA SER A 212 27.29 -20.48 -9.69
C SER A 212 26.14 -20.64 -8.69
N PRO A 213 24.86 -20.38 -9.06
CA PRO A 213 23.77 -20.28 -8.08
C PRO A 213 23.53 -21.51 -7.18
N HIS A 214 24.07 -22.68 -7.54
CA HIS A 214 24.02 -23.91 -6.73
C HIS A 214 25.12 -24.02 -5.65
N VAL A 215 26.07 -23.07 -5.62
CA VAL A 215 27.19 -22.99 -4.65
C VAL A 215 26.92 -21.89 -3.60
N LEU A 216 25.92 -21.04 -3.82
CA LEU A 216 25.64 -19.89 -2.97
C LEU A 216 25.09 -20.32 -1.59
N PRO A 217 25.62 -19.80 -0.46
CA PRO A 217 25.13 -20.16 0.86
C PRO A 217 23.67 -19.71 1.10
N PRO A 218 22.87 -20.45 1.88
CA PRO A 218 21.44 -20.14 2.05
C PRO A 218 21.13 -18.73 2.57
N ASP A 219 21.99 -18.19 3.44
CA ASP A 219 21.83 -16.84 3.99
C ASP A 219 22.02 -15.74 2.94
N GLU A 220 22.93 -15.93 1.98
CA GLU A 220 23.12 -15.03 0.84
C GLU A 220 21.91 -15.07 -0.10
N ILE A 221 21.31 -16.25 -0.31
CA ILE A 221 20.06 -16.40 -1.08
C ILE A 221 18.89 -15.69 -0.37
N LEU A 222 18.77 -15.85 0.96
CA LEU A 222 17.71 -15.23 1.75
C LEU A 222 17.85 -13.71 1.80
N THR A 223 19.05 -13.19 2.10
CA THR A 223 19.31 -11.74 2.13
C THR A 223 19.14 -11.11 0.75
N ALA A 224 19.59 -11.74 -0.34
CA ALA A 224 19.36 -11.27 -1.70
C ALA A 224 17.86 -11.23 -2.10
N HIS A 225 17.03 -12.14 -1.58
CA HIS A 225 15.58 -12.13 -1.81
C HIS A 225 14.82 -11.16 -0.90
N LEU A 226 15.32 -10.90 0.31
CA LEU A 226 14.72 -9.96 1.27
C LEU A 226 15.07 -8.49 0.98
N ALA A 227 16.31 -8.19 0.57
CA ALA A 227 16.77 -6.82 0.34
C ALA A 227 15.88 -6.00 -0.63
N PRO A 228 15.39 -6.54 -1.77
CA PRO A 228 14.45 -5.82 -2.66
C PRO A 228 13.10 -5.47 -2.01
N ARG A 229 12.69 -6.17 -0.94
CA ARG A 229 11.46 -5.87 -0.18
C ARG A 229 11.73 -4.92 1.00
N LEU A 230 12.90 -5.04 1.63
CA LEU A 230 13.29 -4.22 2.76
C LEU A 230 13.72 -2.81 2.34
N ALA A 231 14.39 -2.63 1.20
CA ALA A 231 14.86 -1.30 0.78
C ALA A 231 13.73 -0.26 0.59
N PRO A 232 12.58 -0.57 -0.04
CA PRO A 232 11.43 0.35 -0.09
C PRO A 232 10.81 0.64 1.28
N GLN A 233 10.83 -0.33 2.20
CA GLN A 233 10.36 -0.12 3.57
C GLN A 233 11.31 0.80 4.36
N GLN A 234 12.62 0.60 4.21
CA GLN A 234 13.65 1.43 4.82
C GLN A 234 13.59 2.87 4.31
N SER A 235 13.43 3.11 3.00
CA SER A 235 13.27 4.48 2.47
C SER A 235 11.98 5.14 2.97
N THR A 236 10.87 4.40 3.04
CA THR A 236 9.59 4.89 3.59
C THR A 236 9.72 5.28 5.08
N LEU A 237 10.39 4.46 5.88
CA LEU A 237 10.62 4.74 7.31
C LEU A 237 11.58 5.92 7.50
N ASN A 238 12.67 6.01 6.72
CA ASN A 238 13.59 7.15 6.76
C ASN A 238 12.89 8.47 6.40
N ALA A 239 12.06 8.48 5.35
CA ALA A 239 11.28 9.66 4.96
C ALA A 239 10.27 10.07 6.04
N ARG A 240 9.60 9.10 6.69
CA ARG A 240 8.70 9.38 7.83
C ARG A 240 9.47 9.94 9.04
N LEU A 241 10.64 9.40 9.33
CA LEU A 241 11.51 9.85 10.42
C LEU A 241 11.98 11.30 10.19
N GLN A 242 12.46 11.62 8.97
CA GLN A 242 12.86 12.97 8.59
C GLN A 242 11.71 13.98 8.67
N ASN A 243 10.52 13.62 8.16
CA ASN A 243 9.33 14.47 8.25
C ASN A 243 8.90 14.70 9.72
N THR A 244 8.99 13.67 10.57
CA THR A 244 8.69 13.79 12.01
C THR A 244 9.72 14.67 12.72
N GLN A 245 11.01 14.58 12.36
CA GLN A 245 12.06 15.45 12.90
C GLN A 245 11.82 16.92 12.51
N ALA A 246 11.59 17.22 11.22
CA ALA A 246 11.29 18.59 10.76
C ALA A 246 10.01 19.16 11.39
N SER A 247 8.99 18.33 11.64
CA SER A 247 7.78 18.74 12.37
C SER A 247 8.06 19.00 13.85
N ASN A 248 8.94 18.22 14.49
CA ASN A 248 9.32 18.44 15.90
C ASN A 248 10.18 19.71 16.05
N GLU A 249 11.08 19.99 15.11
CA GLU A 249 11.92 21.19 15.09
C GLU A 249 11.08 22.46 14.93
N SER A 250 10.09 22.46 14.03
CA SER A 250 9.20 23.61 13.84
C SER A 250 8.24 23.82 15.03
N LEU A 251 7.71 22.75 15.62
CA LEU A 251 6.92 22.84 16.86
C LEU A 251 7.78 23.34 18.04
N PHE A 252 9.02 22.87 18.19
CA PHE A 252 9.92 23.34 19.24
C PHE A 252 10.26 24.82 19.07
N ALA A 253 10.52 25.28 17.84
CA ALA A 253 10.71 26.71 17.57
C ALA A 253 9.49 27.55 17.96
N SER A 254 8.27 27.08 17.63
CA SER A 254 7.02 27.76 18.01
C SER A 254 6.80 27.78 19.53
N ILE A 255 7.17 26.73 20.27
CA ILE A 255 7.09 26.70 21.73
C ILE A 255 8.09 27.68 22.35
N GLN A 256 9.30 27.79 21.79
CA GLN A 256 10.31 28.72 22.28
C GLN A 256 9.94 30.19 22.00
N SER A 257 9.33 30.50 20.85
CA SER A 257 8.81 31.86 20.60
C SER A 257 7.64 32.21 21.51
N GLN A 258 6.69 31.28 21.71
CA GLN A 258 5.55 31.48 22.63
C GLN A 258 6.00 31.68 24.08
N ARG A 259 7.05 30.99 24.52
CA ARG A 259 7.64 31.21 25.85
C ARG A 259 8.24 32.60 25.99
N ALA A 260 9.06 33.03 25.02
CA ALA A 260 9.63 34.38 25.03
C ALA A 260 8.55 35.48 24.97
N GLU A 261 7.44 35.23 24.28
CA GLU A 261 6.26 36.11 24.25
C GLU A 261 5.55 36.16 25.61
N ILE A 262 5.34 35.01 26.25
CA ILE A 262 4.76 34.93 27.61
C ILE A 262 5.65 35.64 28.63
N ASP A 263 6.97 35.41 28.61
CA ASP A 263 7.92 36.03 29.52
C ASP A 263 7.92 37.57 29.35
N ALA A 264 7.81 38.07 28.11
CA ALA A 264 7.70 39.49 27.82
C ALA A 264 6.35 40.10 28.28
N LEU A 265 5.24 39.38 28.09
CA LEU A 265 3.91 39.81 28.54
C LEU A 265 3.80 39.80 30.07
N LEU A 266 4.44 38.84 30.76
CA LEU A 266 4.53 38.81 32.22
C LEU A 266 5.34 40.00 32.73
N ALA A 267 6.52 40.28 32.17
CA ALA A 267 7.30 41.47 32.53
C ALA A 267 6.54 42.80 32.29
N GLN A 268 5.73 42.87 31.23
CA GLN A 268 4.86 44.03 30.98
C GLN A 268 3.75 44.15 32.03
N LEU A 269 3.13 43.03 32.44
CA LEU A 269 2.11 43.03 33.51
C LEU A 269 2.72 43.37 34.88
N GLU A 270 3.90 42.86 35.21
CA GLU A 270 4.64 43.21 36.43
C GLU A 270 4.96 44.71 36.48
N SER A 271 5.38 45.30 35.36
CA SER A 271 5.55 46.76 35.25
C SER A 271 4.24 47.51 35.47
N GLN A 272 3.13 47.08 34.84
CA GLN A 272 1.83 47.73 34.99
C GLN A 272 1.26 47.60 36.42
N VAL A 273 1.52 46.50 37.11
CA VAL A 273 1.17 46.36 38.54
C VAL A 273 2.02 47.31 39.38
N ALA A 274 3.33 47.40 39.14
CA ALA A 274 4.19 48.36 39.84
C ALA A 274 3.79 49.84 39.59
N ASP A 275 3.37 50.18 38.36
CA ASP A 275 2.84 51.49 38.01
C ASP A 275 1.51 51.79 38.75
N ILE A 276 0.62 50.80 38.85
CA ILE A 276 -0.65 50.90 39.60
C ILE A 276 -0.40 51.03 41.10
N ASP A 277 0.49 50.22 41.68
CA ASP A 277 0.85 50.30 43.11
C ASP A 277 1.53 51.64 43.44
N GLY A 278 2.39 52.15 42.55
CA GLY A 278 2.98 53.48 42.65
C GLY A 278 1.94 54.60 42.59
N ALA A 279 1.00 54.53 41.64
CA ALA A 279 -0.11 55.48 41.55
C ALA A 279 -1.04 55.42 42.77
N ASN A 280 -1.31 54.22 43.28
CA ASN A 280 -2.12 53.99 44.49
C ASN A 280 -1.41 54.56 45.73
N ALA A 281 -0.09 54.38 45.87
CA ALA A 281 0.69 54.99 46.95
C ALA A 281 0.61 56.53 46.94
N LEU A 282 0.73 57.15 45.76
CA LEU A 282 0.54 58.61 45.61
C LEU A 282 -0.90 59.06 45.95
N LEU A 283 -1.90 58.24 45.59
CA LEU A 283 -3.30 58.51 45.94
C LEU A 283 -3.58 58.37 47.44
N VAL A 284 -2.87 57.51 48.17
CA VAL A 284 -3.02 57.38 49.65
C VAL A 284 -2.66 58.67 50.36
N ASP A 285 -1.63 59.39 49.92
CA ASP A 285 -1.21 60.67 50.51
C ASP A 285 -2.19 61.82 50.18
N VAL A 286 -2.72 61.86 48.95
CA VAL A 286 -3.62 62.93 48.47
C VAL A 286 -5.09 62.71 48.85
N ALA A 287 -5.54 61.46 49.00
CA ALA A 287 -6.92 61.12 49.37
C ALA A 287 -7.43 61.80 50.66
N PRO A 288 -6.69 61.89 51.78
CA PRO A 288 -7.19 62.58 52.98
C PRO A 288 -7.37 64.09 52.79
N GLU A 289 -6.52 64.74 51.98
CA GLU A 289 -6.62 66.17 51.64
C GLU A 289 -7.81 66.40 50.72
N LEU A 290 -7.91 65.65 49.62
CA LEU A 290 -9.02 65.74 48.66
C LEU A 290 -10.37 65.38 49.31
N ALA A 291 -10.40 64.45 50.27
CA ALA A 291 -11.59 64.13 51.05
C ALA A 291 -11.93 65.18 52.11
N ALA A 292 -10.99 66.02 52.53
CA ALA A 292 -11.28 67.19 53.36
C ALA A 292 -11.83 68.35 52.49
N GLU A 293 -11.24 68.60 51.31
CA GLU A 293 -11.73 69.58 50.34
C GLU A 293 -13.12 69.23 49.79
N ALA A 294 -13.39 67.96 49.49
CA ALA A 294 -14.71 67.48 49.09
C ALA A 294 -15.77 67.71 50.19
N ARG A 295 -15.44 67.46 51.46
CA ARG A 295 -16.36 67.76 52.58
C ARG A 295 -16.54 69.26 52.80
N ALA A 296 -15.49 70.06 52.62
CA ALA A 296 -15.58 71.52 52.73
C ALA A 296 -16.50 72.10 51.64
N SER A 297 -16.30 71.71 50.38
CA SER A 297 -17.12 72.14 49.25
C SER A 297 -18.56 71.61 49.31
N GLU A 298 -18.78 70.38 49.80
CA GLU A 298 -20.13 69.87 50.09
C GLU A 298 -20.83 70.71 51.18
N VAL A 299 -20.12 71.09 52.25
CA VAL A 299 -20.65 71.99 53.30
C VAL A 299 -20.92 73.40 52.78
N GLU A 300 -20.11 73.94 51.86
CA GLU A 300 -20.41 75.24 51.21
C GLU A 300 -21.64 75.17 50.29
N MET A 301 -21.80 74.08 49.54
CA MET A 301 -22.95 73.85 48.67
C MET A 301 -24.25 73.63 49.46
N ALA A 302 -24.20 72.81 50.53
CA ALA A 302 -25.31 72.64 51.47
C ALA A 302 -25.60 73.95 52.24
N GLY A 303 -24.56 74.71 52.60
CA GLY A 303 -24.66 76.02 53.21
C GLY A 303 -25.39 77.03 52.32
N ARG A 304 -25.08 77.06 51.01
CA ARG A 304 -25.82 77.84 50.01
C ARG A 304 -27.29 77.41 49.90
N GLY A 305 -27.57 76.11 49.81
CA GLY A 305 -28.96 75.60 49.75
C GLY A 305 -29.78 75.93 51.01
N SER A 306 -29.15 75.90 52.19
CA SER A 306 -29.75 76.32 53.45
C SER A 306 -29.95 77.85 53.53
N ALA A 307 -28.98 78.62 53.04
CA ALA A 307 -29.09 80.08 52.97
C ALA A 307 -30.21 80.54 52.02
N GLU A 308 -30.37 79.89 50.86
CA GLU A 308 -31.44 80.21 49.91
C GLU A 308 -32.82 79.91 50.50
N ASN A 309 -32.99 78.77 51.19
CA ASN A 309 -34.23 78.47 51.92
C ASN A 309 -34.48 79.44 53.08
N LYS A 310 -33.45 79.86 53.81
CA LYS A 310 -33.59 80.82 54.92
C LYS A 310 -33.92 82.23 54.41
N ALA A 311 -33.38 82.64 53.27
CA ALA A 311 -33.71 83.92 52.62
C ALA A 311 -35.18 83.97 52.15
N LYS A 312 -35.69 82.86 51.60
CA LYS A 312 -37.13 82.75 51.23
C LYS A 312 -38.06 82.78 52.45
N ASN A 313 -37.63 82.23 53.58
CA ASN A 313 -38.43 82.20 54.82
C ASN A 313 -38.48 83.59 55.50
N LEU A 314 -37.36 84.34 55.51
CA LEU A 314 -37.29 85.69 56.10
C LEU A 314 -37.97 86.81 55.27
N GLN A 315 -38.63 86.49 54.16
CA GLN A 315 -39.46 87.42 53.39
C GLN A 315 -40.98 87.23 53.62
N LEU A 316 -41.38 86.38 54.58
CA LEU A 316 -42.78 85.99 54.80
C LEU A 316 -43.32 86.30 56.21
N THR A 317 -42.68 87.22 56.93
CA THR A 317 -43.09 87.76 58.25
C THR A 317 -42.88 89.27 58.32
#